data_AF-A0A8B6G5L9-F1
#
_entry.id   AF-A0A8B6G5L9-F1
#
_cell.length_a   1.000
_cell.length_b   1.000
_cell.length_c   1.000
_cell.angle_alpha   90.00
_cell.angle_beta   90.00
_cell.angle_gamma   90.00
#
_symmetry.space_group_name_H-M   'P 1'
#
loop_
_entity.id
_entity.type
_entity.pdbx_description
1 polymer ?
#
loop_
_entity_poly.entity_id
_entity_poly.type
_entity_poly.pdbx_seq_one_letter_code
_entity_poly.pdbx_strand_id
1 'polypeptide(L)'
;MPPTDTIEDESYVCRSIPFENIEKGYLESIQIDVDRSRVHHVATSVCEMPISKEIWECKETQGSNCVGSSAGFGGWDRYTNDKGVFEFPDDLSLELGSQTSMKYLVFQVHFSGKQINQTKPAATLTLNISDKPRKYNFQGYLMGSRGFIPSNSPKGYYSNIACEWKLPGVKAFRYRMHTHHAGYHVEAFLVRNGTWTLLGSGSPQAKAKNWFEIPGGNVNIRRGDILAARCLYINKEKTPIYFGMGDDNEMCLFGIEIGFHDKDKQHFAQELLCETESPTFQFKNFPGLLDYF
;
A
#
# COMPACT_ATOMS: atom_id res chain seq x y z
N MET A 1 9.35 -16.95 7.24
CA MET A 1 9.75 -16.54 8.61
C MET A 1 10.17 -17.79 9.37
N PRO A 2 11.43 -17.92 9.82
CA PRO A 2 11.87 -19.11 10.54
C PRO A 2 11.10 -19.24 11.87
N PRO A 3 11.09 -20.44 12.47
CA PRO A 3 10.60 -20.61 13.82
C PRO A 3 11.43 -19.79 14.81
N THR A 4 10.79 -19.22 15.82
CA THR A 4 11.37 -18.34 16.84
C THR A 4 10.98 -18.85 18.21
N ASP A 5 11.86 -18.66 19.20
CA ASP A 5 11.67 -19.23 20.54
C ASP A 5 10.51 -18.58 21.29
N THR A 6 10.44 -17.24 21.29
CA THR A 6 9.32 -16.49 21.85
C THR A 6 8.99 -15.28 20.98
N ILE A 7 7.71 -15.09 20.67
CA ILE A 7 7.16 -13.85 20.08
C ILE A 7 5.99 -13.44 20.96
N GLU A 8 5.89 -12.16 21.31
CA GLU A 8 4.77 -11.65 22.09
C GLU A 8 3.51 -11.49 21.24
N ASP A 9 2.38 -11.30 21.89
CA ASP A 9 1.12 -11.03 21.17
C ASP A 9 1.21 -9.71 20.39
N GLU A 10 0.50 -9.62 19.26
CA GLU A 10 0.46 -8.45 18.36
C GLU A 10 1.85 -7.96 17.87
N SER A 11 2.88 -8.80 17.91
CA SER A 11 4.23 -8.40 17.46
C SER A 11 4.37 -8.39 15.95
N TYR A 12 5.11 -7.42 15.43
CA TYR A 12 5.44 -7.27 14.02
C TYR A 12 6.89 -7.69 13.81
N VAL A 13 7.10 -8.88 13.25
CA VAL A 13 8.45 -9.40 13.06
C VAL A 13 8.86 -9.31 11.59
N CYS A 14 10.04 -8.75 11.36
CA CYS A 14 10.62 -8.53 10.05
C CYS A 14 11.87 -9.39 9.85
N ARG A 15 12.08 -9.80 8.61
CA ARG A 15 13.32 -10.41 8.14
C ARG A 15 13.65 -9.89 6.76
N SER A 16 14.94 -9.72 6.49
CA SER A 16 15.44 -9.44 5.14
C SER A 16 16.07 -10.67 4.49
N ILE A 17 15.98 -10.74 3.16
CA ILE A 17 16.64 -11.76 2.33
C ILE A 17 17.35 -11.05 1.18
N PRO A 18 18.67 -11.17 1.02
CA PRO A 18 19.39 -10.60 -0.12
C PRO A 18 19.15 -11.43 -1.39
N PHE A 19 19.05 -10.76 -2.54
CA PHE A 19 18.93 -11.41 -3.85
C PHE A 19 20.31 -11.80 -4.42
N GLU A 20 21.18 -12.46 -3.65
CA GLU A 20 22.57 -12.75 -4.04
C GLU A 20 22.67 -13.62 -5.30
N ASN A 21 21.72 -14.55 -5.47
CA ASN A 21 21.69 -15.50 -6.57
C ASN A 21 20.86 -15.02 -7.79
N ILE A 22 20.40 -13.77 -7.77
CA ILE A 22 19.61 -13.17 -8.85
C ILE A 22 20.29 -11.86 -9.21
N GLU A 23 21.05 -11.83 -10.31
CA GLU A 23 21.72 -10.58 -10.75
C GLU A 23 20.68 -9.51 -11.11
N LYS A 24 19.71 -9.89 -11.93
CA LYS A 24 18.59 -9.06 -12.36
C LYS A 24 17.40 -9.96 -12.71
N GLY A 25 16.22 -9.65 -12.19
CA GLY A 25 15.00 -10.38 -12.45
C GLY A 25 13.75 -9.52 -12.28
N TYR A 26 12.61 -10.03 -12.73
CA TYR A 26 11.34 -9.33 -12.75
C TYR A 26 10.28 -10.19 -12.06
N LEU A 27 9.83 -9.74 -10.89
CA LEU A 27 8.81 -10.43 -10.11
C LEU A 27 7.45 -10.29 -10.80
N GLU A 28 6.80 -11.43 -11.03
CA GLU A 28 5.51 -11.53 -11.73
C GLU A 28 4.37 -11.95 -10.81
N SER A 29 4.67 -12.79 -9.81
CA SER A 29 3.71 -13.21 -8.81
C SER A 29 4.38 -13.73 -7.54
N ILE A 30 3.59 -13.83 -6.48
CA ILE A 30 3.97 -14.45 -5.22
C ILE A 30 2.91 -15.43 -4.72
N GLN A 31 3.37 -16.41 -3.97
CA GLN A 31 2.54 -17.28 -3.13
C GLN A 31 3.00 -17.14 -1.67
N ILE A 32 2.05 -16.91 -0.78
CA ILE A 32 2.26 -16.82 0.66
C ILE A 32 1.44 -17.92 1.33
N ASP A 33 2.13 -18.85 1.99
CA ASP A 33 1.47 -19.87 2.81
C ASP A 33 1.64 -19.49 4.28
N VAL A 34 0.53 -19.48 5.02
CA VAL A 34 0.47 -18.93 6.38
C VAL A 34 -0.18 -19.93 7.33
N ASP A 35 0.41 -20.11 8.51
CA ASP A 35 -0.27 -20.73 9.64
C ASP A 35 -1.30 -19.75 10.22
N ARG A 36 -2.56 -19.94 9.81
CA ARG A 36 -3.69 -19.05 10.16
C ARG A 36 -3.98 -18.95 11.65
N SER A 37 -3.46 -19.87 12.46
CA SER A 37 -3.62 -19.81 13.91
C SER A 37 -2.67 -18.81 14.58
N ARG A 38 -1.67 -18.30 13.84
CA ARG A 38 -0.54 -17.55 14.37
C ARG A 38 -0.33 -16.18 13.72
N VAL A 39 -1.06 -15.84 12.67
CA VAL A 39 -0.78 -14.66 11.85
C VAL A 39 -2.05 -13.87 11.56
N HIS A 40 -2.01 -12.56 11.81
CA HIS A 40 -3.03 -11.61 11.39
C HIS A 40 -2.89 -11.28 9.91
N HIS A 41 -1.69 -10.83 9.50
CA HIS A 41 -1.36 -10.48 8.13
C HIS A 41 0.15 -10.59 7.85
N VAL A 42 0.50 -10.55 6.57
CA VAL A 42 1.85 -10.56 6.02
C VAL A 42 1.97 -9.43 5.02
N ALA A 43 3.07 -8.69 5.11
CA ALA A 43 3.42 -7.64 4.15
C ALA A 43 4.79 -7.92 3.53
N THR A 44 4.93 -7.60 2.25
CA THR A 44 6.14 -7.81 1.47
C THR A 44 6.59 -6.51 0.82
N SER A 45 7.90 -6.28 0.84
CA SER A 45 8.52 -5.14 0.16
C SER A 45 9.89 -5.51 -0.37
N VAL A 46 10.33 -4.86 -1.44
CA VAL A 46 11.73 -4.91 -1.87
C VAL A 46 12.37 -3.57 -1.61
N CYS A 47 13.68 -3.58 -1.37
CA CYS A 47 14.41 -2.35 -1.22
C CYS A 47 15.92 -2.46 -1.46
N GLU A 48 16.55 -1.28 -1.48
CA GLU A 48 17.97 -1.10 -1.68
C GLU A 48 18.79 -1.62 -0.50
N MET A 49 18.37 -1.29 0.72
CA MET A 49 19.01 -1.73 1.95
C MET A 49 17.97 -1.87 3.08
N PRO A 50 17.87 -3.02 3.76
CA PRO A 50 17.00 -3.16 4.92
C PRO A 50 17.61 -2.47 6.15
N ILE A 51 16.79 -2.09 7.12
CA ILE A 51 17.30 -1.53 8.39
C ILE A 51 18.07 -2.55 9.24
N SER A 52 17.85 -3.84 9.00
CA SER A 52 18.59 -4.95 9.62
C SER A 52 18.74 -6.12 8.66
N LYS A 53 19.85 -6.85 8.80
CA LYS A 53 20.12 -8.12 8.08
C LYS A 53 19.69 -9.36 8.89
N GLU A 54 19.42 -9.18 10.17
CA GLU A 54 18.92 -10.23 11.06
C GLU A 54 17.39 -10.24 11.08
N ILE A 55 16.79 -10.95 12.03
CA ILE A 55 15.36 -10.79 12.35
C ILE A 55 15.23 -9.63 13.36
N TRP A 56 14.21 -8.79 13.19
CA TRP A 56 13.97 -7.65 14.07
C TRP A 56 12.48 -7.41 14.30
N GLU A 57 12.16 -6.70 15.38
CA GLU A 57 10.85 -6.09 15.54
C GLU A 57 10.72 -4.95 14.54
N CYS A 58 9.80 -5.09 13.59
CA CYS A 58 9.54 -4.10 12.56
C CYS A 58 9.24 -2.74 13.19
N LYS A 59 9.53 -1.67 12.46
CA LYS A 59 8.90 -0.40 12.80
C LYS A 59 7.41 -0.51 12.53
N GLU A 60 6.65 -0.56 13.61
CA GLU A 60 5.21 -0.72 13.63
C GLU A 60 4.50 0.47 12.94
N THR A 61 5.07 1.69 13.07
CA THR A 61 4.27 2.90 12.89
C THR A 61 4.94 4.14 12.27
N GLN A 62 6.27 4.24 12.12
CA GLN A 62 6.90 5.36 11.39
C GLN A 62 8.23 4.97 10.72
N GLY A 63 8.18 4.93 9.40
CA GLY A 63 9.36 4.78 8.55
C GLY A 63 9.45 3.43 7.88
N SER A 64 9.99 3.45 6.67
CA SER A 64 10.26 2.25 5.90
C SER A 64 11.18 1.31 6.69
N ASN A 65 10.92 0.00 6.62
CA ASN A 65 11.87 -1.04 7.05
C ASN A 65 13.11 -1.12 6.13
N CYS A 66 13.25 -0.12 5.26
CA CYS A 66 14.29 0.04 4.28
C CYS A 66 14.88 1.45 4.29
N VAL A 67 16.11 1.54 3.81
CA VAL A 67 16.87 2.74 3.55
C VAL A 67 17.10 2.83 2.04
N GLY A 68 16.89 4.01 1.47
CA GLY A 68 17.03 4.24 0.03
C GLY A 68 15.79 3.78 -0.74
N SER A 69 16.01 3.16 -1.89
CA SER A 69 14.91 2.79 -2.77
C SER A 69 14.03 1.70 -2.18
N SER A 70 12.70 1.79 -2.30
CA SER A 70 11.80 0.73 -1.81
C SER A 70 10.44 0.70 -2.53
N ALA A 71 9.86 -0.51 -2.57
CA ALA A 71 8.51 -0.73 -3.07
C ALA A 71 7.83 -1.86 -2.28
N GLY A 72 6.73 -1.55 -1.61
CA GLY A 72 5.80 -2.54 -1.08
C GLY A 72 5.02 -3.24 -2.20
N PHE A 73 4.91 -4.56 -2.15
CA PHE A 73 4.20 -5.36 -3.15
C PHE A 73 3.51 -6.53 -2.47
N GLY A 74 2.30 -6.90 -2.91
CA GLY A 74 1.60 -8.09 -2.42
C GLY A 74 1.43 -8.18 -0.90
N GLY A 75 0.84 -9.29 -0.44
CA GLY A 75 0.62 -9.54 0.99
C GLY A 75 -0.46 -10.59 1.21
N TRP A 76 -0.59 -11.03 2.46
CA TRP A 76 -1.64 -11.94 2.89
C TRP A 76 -2.37 -11.33 4.08
N ASP A 77 -3.69 -11.46 4.12
CA ASP A 77 -4.49 -11.05 5.27
C ASP A 77 -5.64 -12.04 5.44
N ARG A 78 -5.86 -12.45 6.69
CA ARG A 78 -6.79 -13.53 7.05
C ARG A 78 -8.24 -13.26 6.64
N TYR A 79 -8.62 -11.99 6.44
CA TYR A 79 -9.99 -11.60 6.13
C TYR A 79 -10.23 -11.36 4.63
N THR A 80 -9.16 -11.15 3.85
CA THR A 80 -9.31 -10.53 2.52
C THR A 80 -8.50 -11.18 1.41
N ASN A 81 -7.39 -11.85 1.71
CA ASN A 81 -6.62 -12.64 0.74
C ASN A 81 -6.36 -14.05 1.28
N ASP A 82 -7.40 -14.87 1.31
CA ASP A 82 -7.32 -16.22 1.89
C ASP A 82 -6.45 -17.19 1.09
N LYS A 83 -6.31 -16.98 -0.23
CA LYS A 83 -5.51 -17.80 -1.14
C LYS A 83 -4.01 -17.57 -1.02
N GLY A 84 -3.59 -16.38 -0.58
CA GLY A 84 -2.17 -16.01 -0.49
C GLY A 84 -1.45 -15.89 -1.83
N VAL A 85 -2.20 -15.83 -2.92
CA VAL A 85 -1.66 -15.57 -4.26
C VAL A 85 -1.76 -14.07 -4.52
N PHE A 86 -0.72 -13.48 -5.10
CA PHE A 86 -0.80 -12.17 -5.71
C PHE A 86 -0.05 -12.18 -7.04
N GLU A 87 -0.74 -11.77 -8.10
CA GLU A 87 -0.21 -11.71 -9.47
C GLU A 87 -0.22 -10.26 -9.95
N PHE A 88 0.87 -9.82 -10.54
CA PHE A 88 0.91 -8.55 -11.25
C PHE A 88 0.20 -8.69 -12.60
N PRO A 89 -0.48 -7.62 -13.09
CA PRO A 89 -1.03 -7.60 -14.45
C PRO A 89 0.04 -7.90 -15.49
N ASP A 90 -0.32 -8.53 -16.62
CA ASP A 90 0.62 -9.04 -17.65
C ASP A 90 1.65 -8.02 -18.15
N ASP A 91 1.29 -6.74 -18.16
CA ASP A 91 2.14 -5.64 -18.63
C ASP A 91 3.05 -5.06 -17.51
N LEU A 92 2.94 -5.57 -16.29
CA LEU A 92 3.55 -5.00 -15.07
C LEU A 92 4.40 -6.04 -14.34
N SER A 93 5.64 -5.69 -14.02
CA SER A 93 6.54 -6.49 -13.17
C SER A 93 7.31 -5.60 -12.20
N LEU A 94 7.82 -6.17 -11.11
CA LEU A 94 8.74 -5.47 -10.21
C LEU A 94 10.18 -5.92 -10.44
N GLU A 95 11.05 -5.01 -10.88
CA GLU A 95 12.48 -5.30 -11.06
C GLU A 95 13.19 -5.47 -9.71
N LEU A 96 14.02 -6.51 -9.59
CA LEU A 96 14.81 -6.84 -8.40
C LEU A 96 16.10 -7.57 -8.77
N GLY A 97 17.02 -7.69 -7.80
CA GLY A 97 18.28 -8.42 -7.97
C GLY A 97 19.50 -7.66 -7.44
N SER A 98 20.62 -8.36 -7.29
CA SER A 98 21.85 -7.85 -6.71
C SER A 98 22.47 -6.68 -7.50
N GLN A 99 22.22 -6.60 -8.81
CA GLN A 99 22.67 -5.50 -9.68
C GLN A 99 21.59 -4.43 -9.93
N THR A 100 20.47 -4.48 -9.21
CA THR A 100 19.39 -3.49 -9.32
C THR A 100 19.37 -2.54 -8.12
N SER A 101 18.45 -1.58 -8.11
CA SER A 101 18.18 -0.74 -6.94
C SER A 101 17.42 -1.48 -5.84
N MET A 102 16.81 -2.64 -6.13
CA MET A 102 15.98 -3.43 -5.22
C MET A 102 16.69 -4.76 -4.92
N LYS A 103 17.64 -4.70 -3.98
CA LYS A 103 18.61 -5.78 -3.71
C LYS A 103 18.19 -6.75 -2.61
N TYR A 104 17.19 -6.36 -1.82
CA TYR A 104 16.71 -7.13 -0.68
C TYR A 104 15.19 -7.25 -0.74
N LEU A 105 14.70 -8.42 -0.35
CA LEU A 105 13.34 -8.62 0.11
C LEU A 105 13.26 -8.30 1.60
N VAL A 106 12.21 -7.62 2.03
CA VAL A 106 11.79 -7.51 3.43
C VAL A 106 10.43 -8.18 3.59
N PHE A 107 10.38 -9.16 4.48
CA PHE A 107 9.22 -9.99 4.78
C PHE A 107 8.75 -9.71 6.21
N GLN A 108 7.58 -9.08 6.34
CA GLN A 108 6.96 -8.72 7.62
C GLN A 108 5.80 -9.68 7.92
N VAL A 109 5.75 -10.17 9.16
CA VAL A 109 4.66 -11.00 9.69
C VAL A 109 4.12 -10.34 10.95
N HIS A 110 2.83 -10.01 10.93
CA HIS A 110 2.10 -9.59 12.14
C HIS A 110 1.47 -10.82 12.80
N PHE A 111 1.97 -11.17 13.98
CA PHE A 111 1.56 -12.38 14.70
C PHE A 111 0.25 -12.19 15.45
N SER A 112 -0.61 -13.21 15.40
CA SER A 112 -1.80 -13.32 16.24
C SER A 112 -1.49 -14.24 17.41
N GLY A 113 -1.48 -13.72 18.62
CA GLY A 113 -1.20 -14.48 19.84
C GLY A 113 0.28 -14.66 20.13
N LYS A 114 0.59 -14.83 21.42
CA LYS A 114 1.92 -15.20 21.90
C LYS A 114 2.39 -16.55 21.32
N GLN A 115 3.62 -16.58 20.82
CA GLN A 115 4.27 -17.77 20.27
C GLN A 115 5.33 -18.29 21.24
N ILE A 116 5.35 -19.60 21.49
CA ILE A 116 6.34 -20.25 22.37
C ILE A 116 6.82 -21.54 21.71
N ASN A 117 8.14 -21.74 21.63
CA ASN A 117 8.80 -22.97 21.19
C ASN A 117 8.25 -23.53 19.86
N GLN A 118 8.05 -22.67 18.88
CA GLN A 118 7.52 -23.08 17.58
C GLN A 118 8.58 -23.86 16.80
N THR A 119 8.19 -24.97 16.17
CA THR A 119 9.09 -25.81 15.36
C THR A 119 8.87 -25.63 13.86
N LYS A 120 7.83 -24.90 13.47
CA LYS A 120 7.45 -24.63 12.07
C LYS A 120 7.39 -23.14 11.77
N PRO A 121 7.71 -22.72 10.53
CA PRO A 121 7.59 -21.34 10.12
C PRO A 121 6.13 -20.85 10.22
N ALA A 122 5.94 -19.59 10.61
CA ALA A 122 4.62 -18.97 10.66
C ALA A 122 4.06 -18.67 9.26
N ALA A 123 4.96 -18.32 8.35
CA ALA A 123 4.64 -18.01 6.96
C ALA A 123 5.84 -18.31 6.06
N THR A 124 5.56 -18.78 4.85
CA THR A 124 6.52 -18.97 3.76
C THR A 124 6.13 -18.11 2.57
N LEU A 125 7.13 -17.65 1.82
CA LEU A 125 6.95 -16.83 0.62
C LEU A 125 7.69 -17.48 -0.54
N THR A 126 6.97 -17.71 -1.63
CA THR A 126 7.52 -18.15 -2.91
C THR A 126 7.38 -17.04 -3.92
N LEU A 127 8.48 -16.72 -4.61
CA LEU A 127 8.53 -15.68 -5.63
C LEU A 127 8.60 -16.34 -7.02
N ASN A 128 7.76 -15.89 -7.95
CA ASN A 128 7.89 -16.23 -9.36
C ASN A 128 8.59 -15.08 -10.11
N ILE A 129 9.80 -15.35 -10.59
CA ILE A 129 10.70 -14.33 -11.13
C ILE A 129 11.08 -14.72 -12.56
N SER A 130 10.84 -13.80 -13.49
CA SER A 130 11.20 -13.90 -14.89
C SER A 130 12.56 -13.23 -15.17
N ASP A 131 13.26 -13.69 -16.20
CA ASP A 131 14.45 -13.05 -16.77
C ASP A 131 14.10 -11.95 -17.77
N LYS A 132 12.84 -11.89 -18.21
CA LYS A 132 12.34 -10.92 -19.20
C LYS A 132 11.56 -9.79 -18.54
N PRO A 133 11.88 -8.52 -18.86
CA PRO A 133 11.09 -7.40 -18.39
C PRO A 133 9.68 -7.43 -18.99
N ARG A 134 8.69 -7.02 -18.20
CA ARG A 134 7.38 -6.62 -18.74
C ARG A 134 7.45 -5.16 -19.22
N LYS A 135 6.36 -4.70 -19.82
CA LYS A 135 6.28 -3.37 -20.46
C LYS A 135 6.50 -2.21 -19.47
N TYR A 136 6.04 -2.37 -18.23
CA TYR A 136 6.14 -1.39 -17.18
C TYR A 136 6.75 -1.99 -15.90
N ASN A 137 7.52 -1.16 -15.20
CA ASN A 137 8.00 -1.43 -13.85
C ASN A 137 6.96 -0.97 -12.83
N PHE A 138 6.68 -1.82 -11.84
CA PHE A 138 5.73 -1.58 -10.77
C PHE A 138 6.23 -0.51 -9.77
N GLN A 139 5.31 0.35 -9.35
CA GLN A 139 5.41 1.15 -8.14
C GLN A 139 4.03 1.25 -7.48
N GLY A 140 4.01 1.35 -6.15
CA GLY A 140 2.82 1.74 -5.41
C GLY A 140 2.73 3.27 -5.28
N TYR A 141 1.54 3.82 -5.52
CA TYR A 141 1.20 5.21 -5.18
C TYR A 141 0.11 5.21 -4.10
N LEU A 142 0.33 5.92 -3.00
CA LEU A 142 -0.60 5.98 -1.87
C LEU A 142 -1.13 7.40 -1.68
N MET A 143 -2.45 7.52 -1.54
CA MET A 143 -3.11 8.73 -1.10
C MET A 143 -3.57 8.54 0.34
N GLY A 144 -3.29 9.50 1.21
CA GLY A 144 -3.51 9.45 2.66
C GLY A 144 -4.13 10.72 3.22
N SER A 145 -4.79 10.62 4.38
CA SER A 145 -5.13 11.78 5.20
C SER A 145 -4.36 11.74 6.51
N ARG A 146 -3.89 12.91 6.95
CA ARG A 146 -3.35 13.14 8.31
C ARG A 146 -4.25 14.08 9.11
N GLY A 147 -4.02 14.19 10.41
CA GLY A 147 -4.83 15.03 11.30
C GLY A 147 -5.95 14.23 11.98
N PHE A 148 -7.19 14.71 11.90
CA PHE A 148 -8.31 14.04 12.57
C PHE A 148 -9.66 14.19 11.85
N ILE A 149 -10.59 13.32 12.23
CA ILE A 149 -12.02 13.36 11.91
C ILE A 149 -12.73 14.10 13.06
N PRO A 150 -13.46 15.20 12.79
CA PRO A 150 -14.18 15.94 13.82
C PRO A 150 -15.16 15.07 14.63
N SER A 151 -15.33 15.41 15.91
CA SER A 151 -16.37 14.81 16.75
C SER A 151 -17.76 15.25 16.33
N ASN A 152 -18.79 14.55 16.82
CA ASN A 152 -20.20 14.88 16.60
C ASN A 152 -20.57 15.13 15.12
N SER A 153 -20.08 14.26 14.23
CA SER A 153 -20.38 14.24 12.80
C SER A 153 -21.31 13.06 12.42
N PRO A 154 -22.54 12.95 12.96
CA PRO A 154 -23.42 11.81 12.74
C PRO A 154 -24.00 11.76 11.31
N LYS A 155 -23.94 12.87 10.58
CA LYS A 155 -24.43 12.98 9.19
C LYS A 155 -23.36 12.67 8.13
N GLY A 156 -22.13 12.36 8.57
CA GLY A 156 -21.00 12.15 7.67
C GLY A 156 -20.02 13.32 7.66
N TYR A 157 -18.74 13.00 7.54
CA TYR A 157 -17.65 13.93 7.34
C TYR A 157 -16.74 13.43 6.21
N TYR A 158 -16.40 14.29 5.25
CA TYR A 158 -15.47 13.95 4.17
C TYR A 158 -14.06 14.44 4.48
N SER A 159 -13.11 13.50 4.58
CA SER A 159 -11.69 13.80 4.49
C SER A 159 -11.28 13.80 3.02
N ASN A 160 -10.77 14.92 2.52
CA ASN A 160 -10.41 15.11 1.12
C ASN A 160 -8.89 15.03 0.94
N ILE A 161 -8.44 14.46 -0.18
CA ILE A 161 -7.03 14.31 -0.54
C ILE A 161 -6.86 14.75 -1.99
N ALA A 162 -5.90 15.63 -2.28
CA ALA A 162 -5.56 15.95 -3.65
C ALA A 162 -4.08 16.29 -3.80
N CYS A 163 -3.47 15.75 -4.86
CA CYS A 163 -2.13 16.14 -5.29
C CYS A 163 -2.07 16.24 -6.81
N GLU A 164 -1.28 17.20 -7.28
CA GLU A 164 -0.90 17.28 -8.68
C GLU A 164 0.20 16.24 -8.98
N TRP A 165 0.03 15.49 -10.06
CA TRP A 165 1.03 14.57 -10.56
C TRP A 165 2.16 15.34 -11.26
N LYS A 166 3.37 15.28 -10.69
CA LYS A 166 4.54 16.03 -11.20
C LYS A 166 5.59 15.16 -11.90
N LEU A 167 5.46 13.84 -11.78
CA LEU A 167 6.40 12.85 -12.31
C LEU A 167 6.14 12.57 -13.80
N PRO A 168 7.04 11.82 -14.49
CA PRO A 168 6.75 11.28 -15.82
C PRO A 168 5.42 10.52 -15.87
N GLY A 169 4.88 10.35 -17.08
CA GLY A 169 3.60 9.68 -17.26
C GLY A 169 3.66 8.20 -16.87
N VAL A 170 2.62 7.71 -16.20
CA VAL A 170 2.50 6.33 -15.73
C VAL A 170 1.15 5.73 -16.13
N LYS A 171 1.05 4.41 -16.04
CA LYS A 171 -0.19 3.66 -16.25
C LYS A 171 -0.70 3.16 -14.91
N ALA A 172 -1.93 3.50 -14.53
CA ALA A 172 -2.60 2.92 -13.38
C ALA A 172 -3.34 1.64 -13.81
N PHE A 173 -3.20 0.57 -13.02
CA PHE A 173 -3.74 -0.75 -13.33
C PHE A 173 -4.88 -1.15 -12.39
N ARG A 174 -4.62 -1.08 -11.09
CA ARG A 174 -5.55 -1.50 -10.04
C ARG A 174 -5.49 -0.52 -8.89
N TYR A 175 -6.50 -0.57 -8.03
CA TYR A 175 -6.55 0.25 -6.82
C TYR A 175 -6.91 -0.57 -5.60
N ARG A 176 -6.61 -0.05 -4.42
CA ARG A 176 -7.09 -0.58 -3.15
C ARG A 176 -7.51 0.57 -2.26
N MET A 177 -8.46 0.31 -1.37
CA MET A 177 -8.92 1.28 -0.37
C MET A 177 -8.77 0.68 1.02
N HIS A 178 -8.53 1.52 2.01
CA HIS A 178 -8.44 1.08 3.39
C HIS A 178 -8.84 2.20 4.37
N THR A 179 -9.64 1.81 5.36
CA THR A 179 -10.00 2.58 6.56
C THR A 179 -10.10 1.61 7.74
N HIS A 180 -10.16 2.15 8.95
CA HIS A 180 -10.57 1.38 10.13
C HIS A 180 -12.11 1.48 10.28
N HIS A 181 -12.62 1.35 11.51
CA HIS A 181 -14.03 1.07 11.82
C HIS A 181 -15.06 2.17 11.48
N ALA A 182 -14.68 3.45 11.54
CA ALA A 182 -15.54 4.60 11.28
C ALA A 182 -15.66 4.96 9.79
N GLY A 183 -14.79 4.42 8.93
CA GLY A 183 -14.83 4.64 7.48
C GLY A 183 -16.04 3.98 6.82
N TYR A 184 -16.86 4.80 6.15
CA TYR A 184 -18.09 4.38 5.50
C TYR A 184 -17.91 4.12 4.00
N HIS A 185 -17.21 5.03 3.31
CA HIS A 185 -17.02 4.98 1.85
C HIS A 185 -15.73 5.67 1.44
N VAL A 186 -15.08 5.17 0.39
CA VAL A 186 -13.88 5.77 -0.21
C VAL A 186 -14.09 5.87 -1.71
N GLU A 187 -13.67 6.98 -2.31
CA GLU A 187 -13.57 7.10 -3.75
C GLU A 187 -12.43 7.99 -4.19
N ALA A 188 -11.96 7.77 -5.42
CA ALA A 188 -10.87 8.54 -6.01
C ALA A 188 -11.06 8.75 -7.50
N PHE A 189 -10.44 9.82 -7.99
CA PHE A 189 -10.57 10.34 -9.34
C PHE A 189 -9.23 10.82 -9.86
N LEU A 190 -9.05 10.67 -11.17
CA LEU A 190 -8.09 11.43 -11.96
C LEU A 190 -8.83 12.64 -12.54
N VAL A 191 -8.37 13.85 -12.24
CA VAL A 191 -8.91 15.09 -12.78
C VAL A 191 -7.95 15.67 -13.80
N ARG A 192 -8.43 15.84 -15.03
CA ARG A 192 -7.66 16.42 -16.13
C ARG A 192 -8.53 17.45 -16.85
N ASN A 193 -8.08 18.70 -16.90
CA ASN A 193 -8.82 19.81 -17.54
C ASN A 193 -10.28 19.89 -17.05
N GLY A 194 -10.51 19.77 -15.75
CA GLY A 194 -11.84 19.78 -15.12
C GLY A 194 -12.67 18.50 -15.32
N THR A 195 -12.20 17.52 -16.10
CA THR A 195 -12.88 16.24 -16.27
C THR A 195 -12.47 15.27 -15.18
N TRP A 196 -13.45 14.75 -14.43
CA TRP A 196 -13.26 13.79 -13.35
C TRP A 196 -13.46 12.36 -13.89
N THR A 197 -12.39 11.57 -13.91
CA THR A 197 -12.41 10.16 -14.29
C THR A 197 -12.32 9.31 -13.04
N LEU A 198 -13.32 8.45 -12.82
CA LEU A 198 -13.36 7.57 -11.65
C LEU A 198 -12.19 6.57 -11.69
N LEU A 199 -11.40 6.51 -10.61
CA LEU A 199 -10.35 5.51 -10.41
C LEU A 199 -10.83 4.33 -9.56
N GLY A 200 -11.75 4.59 -8.64
CA GLY A 200 -12.33 3.58 -7.77
C GLY A 200 -13.32 4.18 -6.79
N SER A 201 -14.33 3.41 -6.37
CA SER A 201 -15.35 3.83 -5.40
C SER A 201 -15.91 2.62 -4.69
N GLY A 202 -16.11 2.69 -3.38
CA GLY A 202 -16.71 1.60 -2.63
C GLY A 202 -16.60 1.74 -1.11
N SER A 203 -17.25 0.81 -0.41
CA SER A 203 -17.14 0.73 1.05
C SER A 203 -15.86 -0.02 1.45
N PRO A 204 -14.99 0.59 2.29
CA PRO A 204 -13.77 -0.05 2.78
C PRO A 204 -14.05 -1.20 3.77
N GLN A 205 -15.29 -1.37 4.24
CA GLN A 205 -15.68 -2.51 5.10
C GLN A 205 -16.11 -3.74 4.28
N ALA A 206 -16.36 -3.59 2.98
CA ALA A 206 -16.85 -4.66 2.13
C ALA A 206 -15.72 -5.62 1.73
N LYS A 207 -15.40 -6.63 2.56
CA LYS A 207 -14.35 -7.66 2.30
C LYS A 207 -13.06 -7.09 1.67
N ALA A 208 -12.70 -5.87 2.07
CA ALA A 208 -11.83 -5.00 1.29
C ALA A 208 -10.41 -5.03 1.83
N LYS A 209 -9.57 -5.88 1.23
CA LYS A 209 -8.13 -5.59 1.06
C LYS A 209 -7.59 -6.27 -0.21
N ASN A 210 -8.45 -6.37 -1.23
CA ASN A 210 -8.04 -6.81 -2.56
C ASN A 210 -7.67 -5.61 -3.42
N TRP A 211 -6.84 -5.86 -4.43
CA TRP A 211 -6.65 -4.95 -5.54
C TRP A 211 -7.84 -5.10 -6.50
N PHE A 212 -8.55 -3.99 -6.73
CA PHE A 212 -9.69 -3.89 -7.61
C PHE A 212 -9.26 -3.34 -8.97
N GLU A 213 -9.92 -3.78 -10.03
CA GLU A 213 -9.75 -3.19 -11.35
C GLU A 213 -10.30 -1.77 -11.40
N ILE A 214 -9.59 -0.87 -12.06
CA ILE A 214 -10.06 0.50 -12.25
C ILE A 214 -11.30 0.48 -13.16
N PRO A 215 -12.40 1.18 -12.82
CA PRO A 215 -13.58 1.27 -13.68
C PRO A 215 -13.21 1.85 -15.05
N GLY A 216 -13.56 1.13 -16.12
CA GLY A 216 -13.19 1.51 -17.49
C GLY A 216 -11.77 1.07 -17.91
N GLY A 217 -11.06 0.33 -17.07
CA GLY A 217 -9.76 -0.26 -17.36
C GLY A 217 -8.57 0.66 -17.04
N ASN A 218 -7.38 0.24 -17.46
CA ASN A 218 -6.13 0.89 -17.08
C ASN A 218 -6.05 2.36 -17.57
N VAL A 219 -5.76 3.29 -16.67
CA VAL A 219 -5.78 4.75 -16.94
C VAL A 219 -4.37 5.31 -17.09
N ASN A 220 -4.15 6.25 -18.03
CA ASN A 220 -2.88 6.97 -18.14
C ASN A 220 -2.90 8.20 -17.23
N ILE A 221 -1.93 8.30 -16.32
CA ILE A 221 -1.68 9.48 -15.48
C ILE A 221 -0.51 10.26 -16.10
N ARG A 222 -0.65 11.57 -16.22
CA ARG A 222 0.28 12.46 -16.89
C ARG A 222 0.60 13.66 -16.01
N ARG A 223 1.73 14.30 -16.28
CA ARG A 223 2.13 15.53 -15.58
C ARG A 223 1.03 16.59 -15.69
N GLY A 224 0.66 17.18 -14.55
CA GLY A 224 -0.40 18.19 -14.43
C GLY A 224 -1.79 17.61 -14.16
N ASP A 225 -1.98 16.29 -14.21
CA ASP A 225 -3.22 15.68 -13.71
C ASP A 225 -3.31 15.85 -12.19
N ILE A 226 -4.53 15.90 -11.66
CA ILE A 226 -4.77 15.91 -10.21
C ILE A 226 -5.33 14.54 -9.82
N LEU A 227 -4.68 13.86 -8.87
CA LEU A 227 -5.25 12.69 -8.22
C LEU A 227 -6.00 13.19 -6.99
N ALA A 228 -7.31 12.97 -6.96
CA ALA A 228 -8.19 13.41 -5.89
C ALA A 228 -8.91 12.22 -5.27
N ALA A 229 -8.94 12.11 -3.95
CA ALA A 229 -9.65 11.06 -3.23
C ALA A 229 -10.44 11.67 -2.06
N ARG A 230 -11.49 10.99 -1.63
CA ARG A 230 -12.21 11.34 -0.41
C ARG A 230 -12.68 10.11 0.35
N CYS A 231 -12.61 10.19 1.67
CA CYS A 231 -13.14 9.19 2.58
C CYS A 231 -14.29 9.80 3.39
N LEU A 232 -15.43 9.12 3.39
CA LEU A 232 -16.60 9.46 4.19
C LEU A 232 -16.53 8.72 5.54
N TYR A 233 -16.63 9.46 6.63
CA TYR A 233 -16.64 8.94 7.99
C TYR A 233 -17.94 9.28 8.71
N ILE A 234 -18.36 8.41 9.62
CA ILE A 234 -19.46 8.69 10.56
C ILE A 234 -18.87 8.66 11.98
N ASN A 235 -18.68 9.83 12.59
CA ASN A 235 -18.23 9.93 13.97
C ASN A 235 -19.37 10.44 14.87
N LYS A 236 -19.99 9.56 15.63
CA LYS A 236 -21.07 9.91 16.58
C LYS A 236 -20.54 10.28 17.97
N GLU A 237 -19.25 10.08 18.20
CA GLU A 237 -18.63 10.29 19.49
C GLU A 237 -18.38 11.76 19.78
N LYS A 238 -18.22 12.08 21.08
CA LYS A 238 -17.91 13.44 21.53
C LYS A 238 -16.44 13.81 21.33
N THR A 239 -15.59 12.84 21.05
CA THR A 239 -14.15 12.99 20.81
C THR A 239 -13.81 12.87 19.33
N PRO A 240 -12.80 13.61 18.84
CA PRO A 240 -12.30 13.40 17.49
C PRO A 240 -11.63 12.03 17.36
N ILE A 241 -11.59 11.50 16.14
CA ILE A 241 -10.83 10.28 15.82
C ILE A 241 -9.60 10.72 15.05
N TYR A 242 -8.41 10.41 15.54
CA TYR A 242 -7.16 10.80 14.91
C TYR A 242 -6.79 9.82 13.80
N PHE A 243 -6.23 10.35 12.71
CA PHE A 243 -5.62 9.52 11.68
C PHE A 243 -4.31 8.92 12.22
N GLY A 244 -4.13 7.61 12.03
CA GLY A 244 -3.00 6.86 12.57
C GLY A 244 -3.11 5.37 12.27
N MET A 245 -2.08 4.61 12.66
CA MET A 245 -1.97 3.19 12.32
C MET A 245 -2.60 2.24 13.34
N GLY A 246 -2.81 2.67 14.58
CA GLY A 246 -3.37 1.82 15.62
C GLY A 246 -4.86 1.54 15.44
N ASP A 247 -5.35 0.48 16.06
CA ASP A 247 -6.76 0.07 15.99
C ASP A 247 -7.73 1.15 16.51
N ASP A 248 -7.30 1.96 17.49
CA ASP A 248 -8.05 3.10 18.03
C ASP A 248 -7.98 4.36 17.14
N ASN A 249 -7.18 4.33 16.07
CA ASN A 249 -7.08 5.40 15.08
C ASN A 249 -7.94 5.11 13.85
N GLU A 250 -7.97 6.07 12.93
CA GLU A 250 -8.51 5.88 11.60
C GLU A 250 -7.47 6.02 10.51
N MET A 251 -7.83 5.56 9.32
CA MET A 251 -7.05 5.73 8.10
C MET A 251 -7.95 6.14 6.95
N CYS A 252 -7.43 6.99 6.05
CA CYS A 252 -8.01 7.24 4.75
C CYS A 252 -6.96 6.91 3.68
N LEU A 253 -6.88 5.65 3.26
CA LEU A 253 -5.89 5.22 2.29
C LEU A 253 -6.53 4.83 0.97
N PHE A 254 -6.03 5.40 -0.13
CA PHE A 254 -6.32 4.96 -1.49
C PHE A 254 -5.01 4.66 -2.22
N GLY A 255 -4.73 3.37 -2.42
CA GLY A 255 -3.53 2.88 -3.11
C GLY A 255 -3.80 2.62 -4.58
N ILE A 256 -2.82 2.90 -5.43
CA ILE A 256 -2.86 2.66 -6.88
C ILE A 256 -1.62 1.86 -7.28
N GLU A 257 -1.81 0.76 -8.00
CA GLU A 257 -0.71 0.11 -8.71
C GLU A 257 -0.44 0.86 -10.00
N ILE A 258 0.74 1.47 -10.06
CA ILE A 258 1.20 2.20 -11.24
C ILE A 258 2.35 1.48 -11.91
N GLY A 259 2.43 1.62 -13.23
CA GLY A 259 3.53 1.16 -14.06
C GLY A 259 4.23 2.33 -14.75
N PHE A 260 5.55 2.40 -14.62
CA PHE A 260 6.40 3.38 -15.29
C PHE A 260 7.35 2.69 -16.27
N HIS A 261 7.88 3.44 -17.24
CA HIS A 261 8.87 2.90 -18.18
C HIS A 261 10.28 2.93 -17.58
N ASP A 262 11.12 1.96 -17.96
CA ASP A 262 12.50 1.83 -17.45
C ASP A 262 13.34 3.12 -17.57
N LYS A 263 13.18 3.86 -18.68
CA LYS A 263 13.85 5.16 -18.91
C LYS A 263 13.54 6.24 -17.85
N ASP A 264 12.45 6.06 -17.09
CA ASP A 264 11.97 7.01 -16.10
C ASP A 264 12.27 6.54 -14.66
N LYS A 265 12.97 5.40 -14.49
CA LYS A 265 13.21 4.73 -13.20
C LYS A 265 13.81 5.63 -12.12
N GLN A 266 14.68 6.58 -12.49
CA GLN A 266 15.27 7.54 -11.56
C GLN A 266 14.23 8.40 -10.82
N HIS A 267 13.00 8.53 -11.35
CA HIS A 267 11.91 9.28 -10.73
C HIS A 267 11.07 8.44 -9.74
N PHE A 268 11.28 7.13 -9.68
CA PHE A 268 10.46 6.17 -8.92
C PHE A 268 11.31 5.34 -7.95
N ALA A 269 12.37 5.94 -7.40
CA ALA A 269 13.23 5.26 -6.44
C ALA A 269 12.53 5.06 -5.08
N GLN A 270 11.67 5.98 -4.66
CA GLN A 270 11.04 5.98 -3.34
C GLN A 270 9.54 5.70 -3.43
N GLU A 271 8.97 5.30 -2.30
CA GLU A 271 7.53 5.21 -2.13
C GLU A 271 6.87 6.56 -2.45
N LEU A 272 5.77 6.50 -3.21
CA LEU A 272 5.07 7.70 -3.64
C LEU A 272 3.83 7.90 -2.75
N LEU A 273 3.84 9.00 -2.02
CA LEU A 273 2.80 9.34 -1.06
C LEU A 273 2.24 10.73 -1.36
N CYS A 274 0.91 10.83 -1.32
CA CYS A 274 0.17 12.08 -1.35
C CYS A 274 -0.68 12.19 -0.09
N GLU A 275 -0.39 13.18 0.76
CA GLU A 275 -1.14 13.41 1.98
C GLU A 275 -1.65 14.84 2.08
N THR A 276 -2.87 14.96 2.57
CA THR A 276 -3.50 16.23 2.93
C THR A 276 -3.94 16.20 4.39
N GLU A 277 -4.11 17.38 4.98
CA GLU A 277 -4.45 17.52 6.38
C GLU A 277 -5.94 17.74 6.58
N SER A 278 -6.57 16.89 7.39
CA SER A 278 -7.96 17.04 7.81
C SER A 278 -8.03 17.65 9.21
N PRO A 279 -8.96 18.59 9.48
CA PRO A 279 -10.03 19.05 8.59
C PRO A 279 -9.70 20.29 7.74
N THR A 280 -8.45 20.75 7.76
CA THR A 280 -8.05 22.04 7.20
C THR A 280 -8.06 22.06 5.67
N PHE A 281 -7.79 20.94 5.02
CA PHE A 281 -7.83 20.80 3.57
C PHE A 281 -9.24 20.54 3.05
N GLN A 282 -9.62 21.27 2.00
CA GLN A 282 -10.88 21.15 1.29
C GLN A 282 -10.61 21.27 -0.20
N PHE A 283 -11.36 20.56 -1.06
CA PHE A 283 -11.12 20.59 -2.52
C PHE A 283 -11.19 22.00 -3.12
N LYS A 284 -12.07 22.86 -2.63
CA LYS A 284 -12.16 24.27 -3.04
C LYS A 284 -10.87 25.07 -2.83
N ASN A 285 -9.99 24.60 -1.95
CA ASN A 285 -8.69 25.22 -1.68
C ASN A 285 -7.60 24.74 -2.66
N PHE A 286 -7.89 23.75 -3.52
CA PHE A 286 -6.93 23.16 -4.44
C PHE A 286 -7.12 23.72 -5.87
N PRO A 287 -6.10 24.37 -6.45
CA PRO A 287 -6.19 24.89 -7.82
C PRO A 287 -6.55 23.79 -8.83
N GLY A 288 -7.58 24.02 -9.63
CA GLY A 288 -8.02 23.09 -10.68
C GLY A 288 -9.11 22.09 -10.29
N LEU A 289 -9.58 22.08 -9.02
CA LEU A 289 -10.70 21.25 -8.55
C LEU A 289 -12.01 22.04 -8.32
N LEU A 290 -12.15 23.20 -8.97
CA LEU A 290 -13.10 24.26 -8.56
C LEU A 290 -14.60 23.90 -8.61
N ASP A 291 -15.02 22.81 -9.27
CA ASP A 291 -16.43 22.66 -9.70
C ASP A 291 -17.11 21.32 -9.38
N TYR A 292 -16.68 20.56 -8.36
CA TYR A 292 -17.27 19.22 -8.13
C TYR A 292 -18.17 19.05 -6.89
N PHE A 293 -18.22 20.01 -5.95
CA PHE A 293 -19.12 19.96 -4.78
C PHE A 293 -19.61 21.32 -4.30
#